data_AF-A0A818GXA9-F1
#
_entry.id   AF-A0A818GXA9-F1
#
_cell.length_a   1.000
_cell.length_b   1.000
_cell.length_c   1.000
_cell.angle_alpha   90.00
_cell.angle_beta   90.00
_cell.angle_gamma   90.00
#
_symmetry.space_group_name_H-M   'P 1'
#
loop_
_entity.id
_entity.type
_entity.pdbx_description
1 polymer ?
#
loop_
_entity_poly.entity_id
_entity_poly.type
_entity_poly.pdbx_seq_one_letter_code
_entity_poly.pdbx_strand_id
1 'polypeptide(L)'
;MPFIHRTVQNPVVRRLIERCRTIDIRQSLATLCLFLILSFFTSGIINVLLHVLYKKNSPSSISSSSLSLFRTSHIFFPSDSTSLQCSSPQNSELQTHSSHEKSLNTERKYTKDQSKHSNISSDLRQEAETSLHLALRLIAENKFEKARKVFEHALTLDPYNSEILVEYGQFLEHHHHDLIRAENLYTRALVKQPTNPRALELKRRASPLVEEIDQKYFILIDNLLQELYRIPDTNPHLRRAKRDAYYLHIYHSNAIEGNTLNLRETRHIVETRMAIGGKSLIEQQEVLGLDLALQYVNSTLVNRLGSITQQDIFDIHRRVLGFVDPVEAGHLRKHQVYVGSFVPPSAVEVQNYLDDFLVWLNSLEDTRDLHAIELAAIAHYKFVYIHPFIDGNGRTGRLLMNLILMRSGFPPVIIKKSDRLAYYSYLDQANDGDIRPLIRFIAKCTERTLTEFIHQSQPTRSTGQELTLADDDDDDDMGDETSDRRNRFDERIIMV
;
A
#
# COMPACT_ATOMS: atom_id res chain seq x y z
N MET A 1 -27.14 -26.12 -61.33
CA MET A 1 -27.70 -27.38 -61.88
C MET A 1 -26.59 -28.44 -61.80
N PRO A 2 -26.50 -29.34 -60.78
CA PRO A 2 -27.60 -30.17 -60.25
C PRO A 2 -27.63 -30.34 -58.70
N PHE A 3 -26.91 -29.52 -57.92
CA PHE A 3 -26.87 -29.65 -56.44
C PHE A 3 -27.94 -28.80 -55.72
N ILE A 4 -28.34 -27.67 -56.30
CA ILE A 4 -29.39 -26.77 -55.75
C ILE A 4 -30.80 -27.32 -55.97
N HIS A 5 -30.99 -28.18 -56.98
CA HIS A 5 -32.31 -28.69 -57.37
C HIS A 5 -32.82 -29.85 -56.50
N ARG A 6 -31.94 -30.52 -55.72
CA ARG A 6 -32.33 -31.57 -54.76
C ARG A 6 -32.67 -31.04 -53.37
N THR A 7 -32.10 -29.90 -52.98
CA THR A 7 -32.32 -29.33 -51.63
C THR A 7 -33.67 -28.63 -51.50
N VAL A 8 -34.20 -28.08 -52.61
CA VAL A 8 -35.49 -27.35 -52.64
C VAL A 8 -36.71 -28.29 -52.75
N GLN A 9 -36.52 -29.55 -53.15
CA GLN A 9 -37.59 -30.56 -53.23
C GLN A 9 -37.78 -31.37 -51.93
N ASN A 10 -36.98 -31.11 -50.89
CA ASN A 10 -37.15 -31.78 -49.61
C ASN A 10 -38.41 -31.23 -48.87
N PRO A 11 -39.41 -32.08 -48.54
CA PRO A 11 -40.68 -31.64 -47.95
C PRO A 11 -40.53 -31.08 -46.52
N VAL A 12 -39.38 -31.28 -45.86
CA VAL A 12 -39.03 -30.68 -44.57
C VAL A 12 -38.52 -29.24 -44.76
N VAL A 13 -37.68 -29.01 -45.77
CA VAL A 13 -37.12 -27.68 -46.09
C VAL A 13 -38.21 -26.75 -46.61
N ARG A 14 -39.15 -27.26 -47.42
CA ARG A 14 -40.29 -26.48 -47.92
C ARG A 14 -41.23 -26.03 -46.79
N ARG A 15 -41.47 -26.91 -45.81
CA ARG A 15 -42.23 -26.59 -44.58
C ARG A 15 -41.53 -25.59 -43.67
N LEU A 16 -40.19 -25.60 -43.62
CA LEU A 16 -39.41 -24.61 -42.89
C LEU A 16 -39.48 -23.23 -43.55
N ILE A 17 -39.37 -23.16 -44.88
CA ILE A 17 -39.44 -21.90 -45.64
C ILE A 17 -40.86 -21.28 -45.56
N GLU A 18 -41.92 -22.10 -45.61
CA GLU A 18 -43.29 -21.63 -45.39
C GLU A 18 -43.54 -21.16 -43.96
N ARG A 19 -42.96 -21.84 -42.94
CA ARG A 19 -43.05 -21.38 -41.53
C ARG A 19 -42.24 -20.11 -41.27
N CYS A 20 -41.13 -19.87 -41.96
CA CYS A 20 -40.33 -18.65 -41.79
C CYS A 20 -40.97 -17.41 -42.45
N ARG A 21 -41.91 -17.56 -43.39
CA ARG A 21 -42.64 -16.42 -43.99
C ARG A 21 -43.76 -15.86 -43.10
N THR A 22 -44.13 -16.56 -42.03
CA THR A 22 -45.28 -16.21 -41.18
C THR A 22 -44.90 -15.78 -39.76
N ILE A 23 -43.62 -15.56 -39.46
CA ILE A 23 -43.16 -15.22 -38.11
C ILE A 23 -42.90 -13.72 -38.00
N ASP A 24 -43.72 -13.06 -37.19
CA ASP A 24 -43.66 -11.64 -36.85
C ASP A 24 -42.39 -11.34 -36.02
N ILE A 25 -41.54 -10.43 -36.52
CA ILE A 25 -40.15 -10.22 -36.08
C ILE A 25 -40.07 -9.65 -34.65
N ARG A 26 -41.17 -9.14 -34.09
CA ARG A 26 -41.19 -8.51 -32.76
C ARG A 26 -41.25 -9.48 -31.57
N GLN A 27 -41.80 -10.68 -31.72
CA GLN A 27 -41.86 -11.65 -30.62
C GLN A 27 -40.56 -12.43 -30.39
N SER A 28 -39.70 -12.54 -31.42
CA SER A 28 -38.50 -13.38 -31.41
C SER A 28 -37.37 -12.83 -30.52
N LEU A 29 -37.23 -11.49 -30.45
CA LEU A 29 -36.19 -10.82 -29.65
C LEU A 29 -36.43 -10.97 -28.14
N ALA A 30 -37.69 -10.94 -27.70
CA ALA A 30 -38.04 -11.12 -26.29
C ALA A 30 -37.73 -12.55 -25.81
N THR A 31 -38.05 -13.56 -26.62
CA THR A 31 -37.69 -14.95 -26.33
C THR A 31 -36.19 -15.20 -26.33
N LEU A 32 -35.43 -14.55 -27.23
CA LEU A 32 -33.97 -14.69 -27.28
C LEU A 32 -33.31 -14.04 -26.05
N CYS A 33 -33.79 -12.86 -25.63
CA CYS A 33 -33.33 -12.21 -24.39
C CYS A 33 -33.67 -13.04 -23.15
N LEU A 34 -34.87 -13.64 -23.09
CA LEU A 34 -35.25 -14.49 -21.96
C LEU A 34 -34.40 -15.76 -21.89
N PHE A 35 -34.06 -16.36 -23.04
CA PHE A 35 -33.18 -17.53 -23.11
C PHE A 35 -31.74 -17.19 -22.69
N LEU A 36 -31.23 -16.02 -23.09
CA LEU A 36 -29.91 -15.54 -22.66
C LEU A 36 -29.89 -15.28 -21.15
N ILE A 37 -30.89 -14.58 -20.61
CA ILE A 37 -31.00 -14.33 -19.16
C ILE A 37 -31.09 -15.65 -18.38
N LEU A 38 -31.92 -16.60 -18.82
CA LEU A 38 -32.02 -17.93 -18.20
C LEU A 38 -30.71 -18.71 -18.28
N SER A 39 -29.97 -18.62 -19.39
CA SER A 39 -28.65 -19.27 -19.51
C SER A 39 -27.61 -18.68 -18.54
N PHE A 40 -27.62 -17.36 -18.33
CA PHE A 40 -26.75 -16.69 -17.35
C PHE A 40 -27.08 -17.06 -15.90
N PHE A 41 -28.37 -17.17 -15.56
CA PHE A 41 -28.79 -17.63 -14.23
C PHE A 41 -28.43 -19.09 -13.99
N THR A 42 -28.56 -19.98 -14.99
CA THR A 42 -28.14 -21.39 -14.84
C THR A 42 -26.64 -21.54 -14.66
N SER A 43 -25.82 -20.73 -15.35
CA SER A 43 -24.36 -20.79 -15.20
C SER A 43 -23.88 -20.21 -13.85
N GLY A 44 -24.57 -19.18 -13.33
CA GLY A 44 -24.30 -18.62 -12.01
C GLY A 44 -24.65 -19.58 -10.87
N ILE A 45 -25.80 -20.27 -10.97
CA ILE A 45 -26.22 -21.26 -9.97
C ILE A 45 -25.32 -22.49 -10.00
N ILE A 46 -24.87 -22.94 -11.17
CA ILE A 46 -23.93 -24.06 -11.29
C ILE A 46 -22.57 -23.72 -10.66
N ASN A 47 -22.06 -22.49 -10.81
CA ASN A 47 -20.80 -22.08 -10.18
C ASN A 47 -20.91 -21.95 -8.65
N VAL A 48 -22.03 -21.45 -8.12
CA VAL A 48 -22.27 -21.42 -6.67
C VAL A 48 -22.43 -22.83 -6.11
N LEU A 49 -23.12 -23.72 -6.84
CA LEU A 49 -23.28 -25.12 -6.44
C LEU A 49 -21.96 -25.89 -6.50
N LEU A 50 -21.11 -25.66 -7.52
CA LEU A 50 -19.76 -26.20 -7.60
C LEU A 50 -18.87 -25.69 -6.47
N HIS A 51 -18.97 -24.40 -6.10
CA HIS A 51 -18.19 -23.86 -5.00
C HIS A 51 -18.61 -24.43 -3.64
N VAL A 52 -19.91 -24.67 -3.43
CA VAL A 52 -20.46 -25.28 -2.21
C VAL A 52 -20.16 -26.79 -2.16
N LEU A 53 -20.21 -27.50 -3.30
CA LEU A 53 -19.90 -28.93 -3.37
C LEU A 53 -18.39 -29.21 -3.27
N TYR A 54 -17.53 -28.32 -3.78
CA TYR A 54 -16.08 -28.41 -3.62
C TYR A 54 -15.63 -28.17 -2.16
N LYS A 55 -16.39 -27.36 -1.40
CA LYS A 55 -16.11 -27.10 0.03
C LYS A 55 -16.61 -28.20 0.97
N LYS A 56 -17.46 -29.13 0.50
CA LYS A 56 -18.12 -30.15 1.33
C LYS A 56 -17.51 -31.57 1.21
N ASN A 57 -16.58 -31.80 0.27
CA ASN A 57 -16.02 -33.12 -0.03
C ASN A 57 -14.47 -33.19 0.02
N SER A 58 -13.86 -32.76 1.14
CA SER A 58 -12.50 -33.19 1.48
C SER A 58 -12.45 -33.69 2.92
N PRO A 59 -12.18 -34.98 3.16
CA PRO A 59 -11.93 -35.50 4.49
C PRO A 59 -10.52 -35.16 4.96
N SER A 60 -10.39 -35.04 6.28
CA SER A 60 -9.18 -34.86 7.06
C SER A 60 -8.04 -35.84 6.70
N SER A 61 -6.92 -35.31 6.21
CA SER A 61 -5.61 -35.91 6.39
C SER A 61 -4.53 -34.82 6.36
N ILE A 62 -3.84 -34.68 7.49
CA ILE A 62 -2.64 -33.87 7.66
C ILE A 62 -1.56 -34.45 6.73
N SER A 63 -1.18 -33.72 5.68
CA SER A 63 0.05 -33.99 4.92
C SER A 63 0.88 -32.72 4.86
N SER A 64 2.03 -32.76 5.53
CA SER A 64 3.08 -31.77 5.66
C SER A 64 3.81 -31.49 4.33
N SER A 65 3.13 -30.89 3.35
CA SER A 65 3.75 -30.51 2.07
C SER A 65 3.02 -29.32 1.41
N SER A 66 2.97 -28.20 2.13
CA SER A 66 2.63 -26.88 1.55
C SER A 66 3.23 -25.76 2.41
N LEU A 67 4.56 -25.79 2.59
CA LEU A 67 5.30 -24.59 2.96
C LEU A 67 5.50 -23.81 1.67
N SER A 68 4.62 -22.84 1.42
CA SER A 68 4.82 -21.84 0.36
C SER A 68 6.10 -21.08 0.68
N LEU A 69 7.20 -21.47 0.03
CA LEU A 69 8.42 -20.68 -0.02
C LEU A 69 8.05 -19.26 -0.44
N PHE A 70 8.31 -18.27 0.43
CA PHE A 70 8.37 -16.87 0.03
C PHE A 70 9.33 -16.75 -1.16
N ARG A 71 8.79 -16.77 -2.39
CA ARG A 71 9.57 -16.59 -3.62
C ARG A 71 9.93 -15.11 -3.74
N THR A 72 10.92 -14.71 -2.95
CA THR A 72 11.50 -13.36 -2.99
C THR A 72 12.17 -13.07 -4.34
N SER A 73 12.42 -14.08 -5.18
CA SER A 73 13.07 -13.92 -6.49
C SER A 73 12.28 -13.09 -7.51
N HIS A 74 10.96 -12.94 -7.37
CA HIS A 74 10.14 -12.11 -8.29
C HIS A 74 9.83 -10.71 -7.73
N ILE A 75 10.29 -10.39 -6.52
CA ILE A 75 10.03 -9.10 -5.87
C ILE A 75 11.05 -8.03 -6.32
N PHE A 76 12.26 -8.44 -6.72
CA PHE A 76 13.35 -7.55 -7.07
C PHE A 76 13.31 -7.10 -8.54
N PHE A 77 13.40 -5.78 -8.75
CA PHE A 77 13.84 -5.23 -10.03
C PHE A 77 15.36 -5.49 -10.17
N PRO A 78 15.86 -5.92 -11.34
CA PRO A 78 17.30 -6.10 -11.53
C PRO A 78 18.04 -4.79 -11.28
N SER A 79 18.97 -4.76 -10.33
CA SER A 79 19.87 -3.63 -10.12
C SER A 79 21.11 -3.83 -11.01
N ASP A 80 21.15 -3.17 -12.17
CA ASP A 80 22.36 -3.12 -12.99
C ASP A 80 23.36 -2.13 -12.36
N SER A 81 24.29 -2.67 -11.57
CA SER A 81 25.48 -1.95 -11.12
C SER A 81 26.61 -2.13 -12.13
N THR A 82 26.45 -1.55 -13.32
CA THR A 82 27.58 -1.35 -14.25
C THR A 82 27.98 0.11 -14.28
N SER A 83 29.10 0.38 -13.61
CA SER A 83 29.86 1.62 -13.69
C SER A 83 30.20 1.96 -15.15
N LEU A 84 29.54 2.97 -15.71
CA LEU A 84 29.94 3.59 -16.97
C LEU A 84 30.36 5.03 -16.70
N GLN A 85 31.67 5.26 -16.81
CA GLN A 85 32.31 6.57 -16.81
C GLN A 85 31.74 7.41 -17.96
N CYS A 86 31.09 8.54 -17.65
CA CYS A 86 30.77 9.56 -18.65
C CYS A 86 31.76 10.73 -18.52
N SER A 87 32.44 11.00 -19.63
CA SER A 87 33.32 12.13 -19.86
C SER A 87 32.51 13.42 -19.98
N SER A 88 33.05 14.52 -19.45
CA SER A 88 32.47 15.86 -19.49
C SER A 88 32.49 16.47 -20.89
N PRO A 89 31.51 17.35 -21.20
CA PRO A 89 31.81 18.51 -22.02
C PRO A 89 31.38 19.85 -21.40
N GLN A 90 32.19 20.82 -21.79
CA GLN A 90 32.32 22.24 -21.48
C GLN A 90 31.04 23.10 -21.41
N ASN A 91 31.16 24.14 -20.56
CA ASN A 91 30.28 25.28 -20.34
C ASN A 91 29.75 25.96 -21.61
N SER A 92 28.48 26.37 -21.57
CA SER A 92 28.06 27.68 -22.11
C SER A 92 26.95 28.26 -21.23
N GLU A 93 27.18 29.48 -20.75
CA GLU A 93 26.30 30.26 -19.87
C GLU A 93 25.19 30.93 -20.69
N LEU A 94 23.94 30.93 -20.19
CA LEU A 94 22.97 31.99 -20.47
C LEU A 94 22.02 32.14 -19.27
N GLN A 95 21.91 33.37 -18.76
CA GLN A 95 21.24 33.75 -17.52
C GLN A 95 19.72 33.92 -17.69
N THR A 96 18.94 33.34 -16.78
CA THR A 96 17.59 33.83 -16.39
C THR A 96 17.37 33.63 -14.89
N HIS A 97 17.12 34.73 -14.17
CA HIS A 97 17.02 34.79 -12.70
C HIS A 97 15.57 34.62 -12.17
N SER A 98 15.51 34.21 -10.90
CA SER A 98 14.38 34.26 -9.95
C SER A 98 13.48 33.02 -9.71
N SER A 99 14.10 31.83 -9.64
CA SER A 99 13.58 30.71 -8.84
C SER A 99 14.67 29.73 -8.34
N HIS A 100 15.95 30.06 -8.54
CA HIS A 100 17.08 29.16 -8.29
C HIS A 100 17.77 29.24 -6.91
N GLU A 101 17.52 30.27 -6.10
CA GLU A 101 18.27 30.45 -4.84
C GLU A 101 17.84 29.49 -3.71
N LYS A 102 16.62 28.93 -3.75
CA LYS A 102 16.19 27.91 -2.78
C LYS A 102 16.73 26.50 -3.10
N SER A 103 17.08 26.22 -4.36
CA SER A 103 17.63 24.92 -4.76
C SER A 103 19.16 24.85 -4.57
N LEU A 104 19.89 25.94 -4.82
CA LEU A 104 21.35 26.00 -4.68
C LEU A 104 21.86 25.93 -3.22
N ASN A 105 21.09 26.47 -2.25
CA ASN A 105 21.42 26.34 -0.83
C ASN A 105 21.14 24.93 -0.28
N THR A 106 20.23 24.20 -0.93
CA THR A 106 19.95 22.80 -0.65
C THR A 106 21.07 21.93 -1.26
N GLU A 107 21.51 22.23 -2.49
CA GLU A 107 22.63 21.54 -3.13
C GLU A 107 23.95 21.60 -2.35
N ARG A 108 24.34 22.76 -1.77
CA ARG A 108 25.58 22.86 -0.98
C ARG A 108 25.53 22.15 0.38
N LYS A 109 24.32 21.96 0.94
CA LYS A 109 24.14 21.23 2.21
C LYS A 109 24.06 19.72 1.98
N TYR A 110 23.53 19.28 0.84
CA TYR A 110 23.34 17.87 0.49
C TYR A 110 24.50 17.24 -0.29
N THR A 111 25.28 18.00 -1.06
CA THR A 111 26.54 17.49 -1.66
C THR A 111 27.59 17.10 -0.60
N LYS A 112 27.47 17.63 0.62
CA LYS A 112 28.31 17.25 1.77
C LYS A 112 27.92 15.89 2.39
N ASP A 113 26.71 15.40 2.12
CA ASP A 113 26.24 14.08 2.58
C ASP A 113 26.48 12.98 1.54
N GLN A 114 26.50 13.29 0.24
CA GLN A 114 26.83 12.31 -0.80
C GLN A 114 28.30 11.84 -0.74
N SER A 115 29.22 12.62 -0.17
CA SER A 115 30.61 12.17 0.06
C SER A 115 30.81 11.33 1.32
N LYS A 116 29.76 11.08 2.12
CA LYS A 116 29.82 10.30 3.38
C LYS A 116 29.38 8.85 3.23
N HIS A 117 28.57 8.51 2.23
CA HIS A 117 27.94 7.19 2.15
C HIS A 117 28.85 6.05 1.64
N SER A 118 30.04 6.36 1.13
CA SER A 118 31.11 5.38 0.87
C SER A 118 32.39 5.63 1.67
N ASN A 119 32.44 6.70 2.47
CA ASN A 119 33.57 7.09 3.31
C ASN A 119 33.08 7.30 4.76
N ILE A 120 32.64 6.21 5.41
CA ILE A 120 32.67 6.18 6.88
C ILE A 120 34.14 6.36 7.26
N SER A 121 34.46 7.40 8.03
CA SER A 121 35.83 7.64 8.50
C SER A 121 36.38 6.36 9.13
N SER A 122 37.65 6.05 8.88
CA SER A 122 38.34 4.93 9.54
C SER A 122 38.13 4.94 11.05
N ASP A 123 38.10 6.14 11.63
CA ASP A 123 37.93 6.37 13.06
C ASP A 123 36.55 5.90 13.55
N LEU A 124 35.49 6.16 12.77
CA LEU A 124 34.12 5.74 13.09
C LEU A 124 33.95 4.23 13.00
N ARG A 125 34.62 3.58 12.04
CA ARG A 125 34.62 2.11 11.96
C ARG A 125 35.32 1.49 13.17
N GLN A 126 36.45 2.06 13.58
CA GLN A 126 37.17 1.60 14.75
C GLN A 126 36.37 1.83 16.05
N GLU A 127 35.65 2.95 16.14
CA GLU A 127 34.71 3.22 17.23
C GLU A 127 33.54 2.22 17.26
N ALA A 128 33.00 1.84 16.09
CA ALA A 128 31.96 0.83 15.98
C ALA A 128 32.45 -0.57 16.44
N GLU A 129 33.66 -0.97 16.04
CA GLU A 129 34.28 -2.24 16.46
C GLU A 129 34.55 -2.26 17.97
N THR A 130 35.08 -1.17 18.54
CA THR A 130 35.28 -1.08 20.00
C THR A 130 33.97 -1.12 20.76
N SER A 131 32.91 -0.49 20.22
CA SER A 131 31.56 -0.56 20.77
C SER A 131 31.00 -1.99 20.73
N LEU A 132 31.22 -2.73 19.63
CA LEU A 132 30.85 -4.15 19.55
C LEU A 132 31.51 -4.98 20.65
N HIS A 133 32.83 -4.85 20.82
CA HIS A 133 33.56 -5.56 21.87
C HIS A 133 33.07 -5.20 23.29
N LEU A 134 32.72 -3.92 23.51
CA LEU A 134 32.11 -3.49 24.76
C LEU A 134 30.74 -4.14 24.98
N ALA A 135 29.89 -4.22 23.94
CA ALA A 135 28.59 -4.87 24.04
C ALA A 135 28.72 -6.35 24.41
N LEU A 136 29.64 -7.08 23.79
CA LEU A 136 29.93 -8.48 24.11
C LEU A 136 30.43 -8.66 25.56
N ARG A 137 31.28 -7.75 26.04
CA ARG A 137 31.72 -7.76 27.45
C ARG A 137 30.55 -7.51 28.41
N LEU A 138 29.67 -6.57 28.07
CA LEU A 138 28.48 -6.27 28.87
C LEU A 138 27.51 -7.45 28.93
N ILE A 139 27.38 -8.24 27.84
CA ILE A 139 26.63 -9.50 27.85
C ILE A 139 27.25 -10.49 28.85
N ALA A 140 28.58 -10.66 28.83
CA ALA A 140 29.29 -11.54 29.78
C ALA A 140 29.13 -11.09 31.25
N GLU A 141 28.95 -9.78 31.48
CA GLU A 141 28.66 -9.20 32.79
C GLU A 141 27.15 -9.20 33.16
N ASN A 142 26.28 -9.84 32.36
CA ASN A 142 24.82 -9.86 32.50
C ASN A 142 24.15 -8.47 32.50
N LYS A 143 24.77 -7.46 31.86
CA LYS A 143 24.26 -6.08 31.75
C LYS A 143 23.50 -5.88 30.43
N PHE A 144 22.43 -6.65 30.22
CA PHE A 144 21.73 -6.74 28.92
C PHE A 144 21.18 -5.40 28.40
N GLU A 145 20.53 -4.58 29.23
CA GLU A 145 20.01 -3.28 28.78
C GLU A 145 21.12 -2.30 28.36
N LYS A 146 22.28 -2.37 29.01
CA LYS A 146 23.44 -1.56 28.59
C LYS A 146 24.01 -2.11 27.29
N ALA A 147 24.14 -3.42 27.17
CA ALA A 147 24.59 -4.07 25.94
C ALA A 147 23.71 -3.69 24.74
N ARG A 148 22.37 -3.70 24.91
CA ARG A 148 21.42 -3.27 23.87
C ARG A 148 21.70 -1.85 23.37
N LYS A 149 21.83 -0.88 24.29
CA LYS A 149 22.14 0.52 23.93
C LYS A 149 23.48 0.65 23.22
N VAL A 150 24.48 -0.13 23.63
CA VAL A 150 25.80 -0.13 22.99
C VAL A 150 25.74 -0.75 21.59
N PHE A 151 24.95 -1.81 21.37
CA PHE A 151 24.71 -2.35 20.03
C PHE A 151 23.99 -1.35 19.13
N GLU A 152 22.94 -0.68 19.64
CA GLU A 152 22.23 0.36 18.90
C GLU A 152 23.19 1.48 18.51
N HIS A 153 24.08 1.90 19.42
CA HIS A 153 25.13 2.87 19.12
C HIS A 153 26.12 2.36 18.06
N ALA A 154 26.61 1.12 18.17
CA ALA A 154 27.50 0.53 17.19
C ALA A 154 26.87 0.49 15.78
N LEU A 155 25.58 0.19 15.68
CA LEU A 155 24.82 0.25 14.43
C LEU A 155 24.61 1.67 13.90
N THR A 156 24.53 2.68 14.76
CA THR A 156 24.48 4.08 14.29
C THR A 156 25.82 4.54 13.71
N LEU A 157 26.93 4.00 14.21
CA LEU A 157 28.28 4.33 13.73
C LEU A 157 28.61 3.62 12.41
N ASP A 158 28.32 2.32 12.33
CA ASP A 158 28.51 1.50 11.12
C ASP A 158 27.28 0.61 10.84
N PRO A 159 26.26 1.14 10.13
CA PRO A 159 25.00 0.44 9.87
C PRO A 159 25.13 -0.81 8.97
N TYR A 160 26.25 -0.96 8.28
CA TYR A 160 26.48 -1.97 7.25
C TYR A 160 27.46 -3.06 7.67
N ASN A 161 28.01 -2.97 8.89
CA ASN A 161 28.94 -3.96 9.41
C ASN A 161 28.23 -5.31 9.61
N SER A 162 28.65 -6.32 8.84
CA SER A 162 28.04 -7.65 8.90
C SER A 162 28.19 -8.31 10.28
N GLU A 163 29.29 -8.07 11.00
CA GLU A 163 29.52 -8.72 12.30
C GLU A 163 28.64 -8.11 13.38
N ILE A 164 28.53 -6.78 13.43
CA ILE A 164 27.67 -6.07 14.38
C ILE A 164 26.20 -6.51 14.20
N LEU A 165 25.73 -6.61 12.94
CA LEU A 165 24.37 -7.06 12.63
C LEU A 165 24.10 -8.49 13.12
N VAL A 166 25.05 -9.40 12.91
CA VAL A 166 24.91 -10.82 13.31
C VAL A 166 24.94 -10.96 14.84
N GLU A 167 25.91 -10.35 15.51
CA GLU A 167 26.05 -10.41 16.96
C GLU A 167 24.85 -9.78 17.67
N TYR A 168 24.39 -8.63 17.17
CA TYR A 168 23.20 -8.00 17.72
C TYR A 168 21.94 -8.83 17.48
N GLY A 169 21.81 -9.46 16.31
CA GLY A 169 20.69 -10.36 16.04
C GLY A 169 20.67 -11.55 17.00
N GLN A 170 21.82 -12.17 17.26
CA GLN A 170 21.92 -13.25 18.24
C GLN A 170 21.62 -12.78 19.66
N PHE A 171 22.05 -11.58 20.04
CA PHE A 171 21.69 -10.98 21.32
C PHE A 171 20.16 -10.83 21.47
N LEU A 172 19.48 -10.31 20.44
CA LEU A 172 18.03 -10.14 20.44
C LEU A 172 17.28 -11.47 20.53
N GLU A 173 17.77 -12.49 19.85
CA GLU A 173 17.18 -13.83 19.87
C GLU A 173 17.26 -14.49 21.25
N HIS A 174 18.45 -14.48 21.88
CA HIS A 174 18.67 -15.19 23.15
C HIS A 174 18.13 -14.43 24.37
N HIS A 175 18.23 -13.10 24.38
CA HIS A 175 17.96 -12.30 25.60
C HIS A 175 16.64 -11.53 25.55
N HIS A 176 16.17 -11.13 24.37
CA HIS A 176 14.92 -10.37 24.21
C HIS A 176 13.79 -11.19 23.59
N HIS A 177 14.06 -12.42 23.14
CA HIS A 177 13.10 -13.27 22.43
C HIS A 177 12.47 -12.58 21.21
N ASP A 178 13.19 -11.63 20.59
CA ASP A 178 12.73 -10.89 19.41
C ASP A 178 13.30 -11.52 18.14
N LEU A 179 12.69 -12.63 17.75
CA LEU A 179 13.13 -13.41 16.59
C LEU A 179 12.95 -12.65 15.27
N ILE A 180 11.90 -11.81 15.17
CA ILE A 180 11.61 -11.04 13.97
C ILE A 180 12.72 -10.02 13.70
N ARG A 181 13.13 -9.25 14.73
CA ARG A 181 14.24 -8.31 14.57
C ARG A 181 15.57 -9.03 14.34
N ALA A 182 15.81 -10.15 15.02
CA ALA A 182 17.01 -10.94 14.81
C ALA A 182 17.14 -11.40 13.35
N GLU A 183 16.07 -11.95 12.78
CA GLU A 183 16.06 -12.42 11.39
C GLU A 183 16.21 -11.28 10.38
N ASN A 184 15.60 -10.11 10.63
CA ASN A 184 15.80 -8.92 9.80
C ASN A 184 17.27 -8.48 9.80
N LEU A 185 17.95 -8.51 10.95
CA LEU A 185 19.38 -8.17 11.04
C LEU A 185 20.24 -9.18 10.27
N TYR A 186 19.93 -10.48 10.33
CA TYR A 186 20.63 -11.49 9.53
C TYR A 186 20.41 -11.28 8.03
N THR A 187 19.20 -10.90 7.62
CA THR A 187 18.90 -10.56 6.23
C THR A 187 19.69 -9.33 5.77
N ARG A 188 19.73 -8.27 6.59
CA ARG A 188 20.54 -7.07 6.30
C ARG A 188 22.03 -7.39 6.19
N ALA A 189 22.55 -8.27 7.04
CA ALA A 189 23.93 -8.72 6.96
C ALA A 189 24.22 -9.42 5.62
N LEU A 190 23.31 -10.29 5.16
CA LEU A 190 23.44 -11.02 3.90
C LEU A 190 23.28 -10.14 2.66
N VAL A 191 22.48 -9.07 2.72
CA VAL A 191 22.39 -8.09 1.62
C VAL A 191 23.75 -7.43 1.37
N LYS A 192 24.50 -7.10 2.43
CA LYS A 192 25.80 -6.44 2.30
C LYS A 192 26.96 -7.43 2.11
N GLN A 193 26.90 -8.59 2.77
CA GLN A 193 27.87 -9.67 2.62
C GLN A 193 27.16 -11.02 2.37
N PRO A 194 26.81 -11.34 1.11
CA PRO A 194 26.08 -12.56 0.76
C PRO A 194 26.83 -13.86 1.13
N THR A 195 28.15 -13.78 1.26
CA THR A 195 29.03 -14.93 1.54
C THR A 195 29.22 -15.22 3.03
N ASN A 196 28.61 -14.44 3.94
CA ASN A 196 28.77 -14.67 5.38
C ASN A 196 28.09 -15.99 5.81
N PRO A 197 28.86 -17.03 6.21
CA PRO A 197 28.31 -18.34 6.50
C PRO A 197 27.46 -18.34 7.79
N ARG A 198 27.84 -17.54 8.79
CA ARG A 198 27.15 -17.44 10.08
C ARG A 198 25.78 -16.78 9.91
N ALA A 199 25.72 -15.68 9.16
CA ALA A 199 24.45 -15.02 8.85
C ALA A 199 23.50 -15.94 8.06
N LEU A 200 24.04 -16.72 7.12
CA LEU A 200 23.25 -17.67 6.31
C LEU A 200 22.66 -18.80 7.15
N GLU A 201 23.45 -19.39 8.05
CA GLU A 201 22.98 -20.46 8.95
C GLU A 201 21.91 -19.94 9.93
N LEU A 202 22.15 -18.79 10.55
CA LEU A 202 21.19 -18.18 11.48
C LEU A 202 19.88 -17.82 10.78
N LYS A 203 19.95 -17.22 9.59
CA LYS A 203 18.76 -16.94 8.78
C LYS A 203 18.02 -18.22 8.40
N ARG A 204 18.71 -19.27 7.96
CA ARG A 204 18.09 -20.56 7.60
C ARG A 204 17.29 -21.15 8.76
N ARG A 205 17.78 -20.99 9.99
CA ARG A 205 17.08 -21.43 11.21
C ARG A 205 15.91 -20.53 11.57
N ALA A 206 16.08 -19.21 11.49
CA ALA A 206 15.06 -18.25 11.91
C ALA A 206 13.91 -18.06 10.91
N SER A 207 14.17 -18.15 9.60
CA SER A 207 13.17 -17.88 8.53
C SER A 207 11.88 -18.66 8.70
N PRO A 208 11.86 -20.01 8.80
CA PRO A 208 10.60 -20.75 8.90
C PRO A 208 9.79 -20.41 10.15
N LEU A 209 10.46 -20.06 11.25
CA LEU A 209 9.81 -19.66 12.50
C LEU A 209 9.18 -18.27 12.38
N VAL A 210 9.89 -17.33 11.74
CA VAL A 210 9.36 -15.98 11.46
C VAL A 210 8.19 -16.03 10.49
N GLU A 211 8.26 -16.90 9.46
CA GLU A 211 7.15 -17.13 8.53
C GLU A 211 5.92 -17.67 9.26
N GLU A 212 6.08 -18.61 10.20
CA GLU A 212 4.97 -19.11 11.02
C GLU A 212 4.37 -18.01 11.91
N ILE A 213 5.20 -17.12 12.46
CA ILE A 213 4.74 -15.98 13.27
C ILE A 213 3.93 -15.00 12.40
N ASP A 214 4.43 -14.66 11.21
CA ASP A 214 3.76 -13.74 10.28
C ASP A 214 2.42 -14.31 9.80
N GLN A 215 2.36 -15.61 9.48
CA GLN A 215 1.12 -16.29 9.11
C GLN A 215 0.09 -16.27 10.23
N LYS A 216 0.50 -16.55 11.48
CA LYS A 216 -0.39 -16.46 12.65
C LYS A 216 -0.94 -15.05 12.84
N TYR A 217 -0.13 -14.03 12.56
CA TYR A 217 -0.56 -12.64 12.66
C TYR A 217 -1.59 -12.28 11.58
N PHE A 218 -1.45 -12.76 10.35
CA PHE A 218 -2.49 -12.59 9.33
C PHE A 218 -3.80 -13.28 9.72
N ILE A 219 -3.75 -14.51 10.25
CA ILE A 219 -4.95 -15.22 10.75
C ILE A 219 -5.64 -14.42 11.85
N LEU A 220 -4.89 -13.77 12.76
CA LEU A 220 -5.47 -12.90 13.78
C LEU A 220 -6.21 -11.72 13.16
N ILE A 221 -5.62 -11.07 12.16
CA ILE A 221 -6.24 -9.94 11.45
C ILE A 221 -7.51 -10.37 10.71
N ASP A 222 -7.49 -11.54 10.06
CA ASP A 222 -8.68 -12.10 9.41
C ASP A 222 -9.82 -12.35 10.41
N ASN A 223 -9.50 -12.84 11.61
CA ASN A 223 -10.50 -13.02 12.66
C ASN A 223 -11.12 -11.68 13.10
N LEU A 224 -10.31 -10.62 13.23
CA LEU A 224 -10.81 -9.26 13.50
C LEU A 224 -11.70 -8.75 12.36
N LEU A 225 -11.33 -9.01 11.11
CA LEU A 225 -12.18 -8.66 9.96
C LEU A 225 -13.54 -9.39 10.02
N GLN A 226 -13.54 -10.68 10.37
CA GLN A 226 -14.79 -11.43 10.56
C GLN A 226 -15.62 -10.88 11.73
N GLU A 227 -14.99 -10.41 12.80
CA GLU A 227 -15.69 -9.73 13.89
C GLU A 227 -16.33 -8.41 13.45
N LEU A 228 -15.62 -7.61 12.67
CA LEU A 228 -16.16 -6.37 12.10
C LEU A 228 -17.40 -6.65 11.25
N TYR A 229 -17.38 -7.68 10.39
CA TYR A 229 -18.53 -8.05 9.56
C TYR A 229 -19.74 -8.59 10.31
N ARG A 230 -19.60 -9.00 11.57
CA ARG A 230 -20.76 -9.36 12.40
C ARG A 230 -21.57 -8.15 12.83
N ILE A 231 -20.99 -6.95 12.76
CA ILE A 231 -21.64 -5.70 13.10
C ILE A 231 -22.46 -5.24 11.88
N PRO A 232 -23.79 -5.04 12.01
CA PRO A 232 -24.60 -4.58 10.89
C PRO A 232 -24.17 -3.19 10.40
N ASP A 233 -24.13 -2.97 9.09
CA ASP A 233 -23.86 -1.63 8.50
C ASP A 233 -24.88 -0.56 8.89
N THR A 234 -26.08 -0.98 9.32
CA THR A 234 -27.10 -0.07 9.86
C THR A 234 -26.76 0.47 11.25
N ASN A 235 -25.70 -0.02 11.90
CA ASN A 235 -25.27 0.47 13.20
C ASN A 235 -24.82 1.95 13.09
N PRO A 236 -25.49 2.89 13.78
CA PRO A 236 -25.15 4.31 13.69
C PRO A 236 -23.74 4.64 14.17
N HIS A 237 -23.19 3.85 15.12
CA HIS A 237 -21.84 4.03 15.62
C HIS A 237 -20.80 3.63 14.57
N LEU A 238 -21.02 2.50 13.87
CA LEU A 238 -20.15 2.07 12.77
C LEU A 238 -20.17 3.08 11.62
N ARG A 239 -21.35 3.59 11.25
CA ARG A 239 -21.47 4.65 10.23
C ARG A 239 -20.70 5.91 10.60
N ARG A 240 -20.79 6.34 11.87
CA ARG A 240 -20.01 7.47 12.39
C ARG A 240 -18.51 7.19 12.30
N ALA A 241 -18.07 6.02 12.75
CA ALA A 241 -16.66 5.62 12.69
C ALA A 241 -16.12 5.60 11.25
N LYS A 242 -16.88 5.04 10.30
CA LYS A 242 -16.55 5.06 8.86
C LYS A 242 -16.40 6.49 8.33
N ARG A 243 -17.30 7.40 8.73
CA ARG A 243 -17.23 8.83 8.39
C ARG A 243 -16.03 9.54 9.01
N ASP A 244 -15.72 9.30 10.28
CA ASP A 244 -14.56 9.90 10.93
C ASP A 244 -13.25 9.41 10.30
N ALA A 245 -13.17 8.11 9.98
CA ALA A 245 -12.03 7.51 9.27
C ALA A 245 -11.78 8.16 7.90
N TYR A 246 -12.82 8.61 7.20
CA TYR A 246 -12.69 9.30 5.92
C TYR A 246 -11.85 10.59 6.06
N TYR A 247 -12.19 11.45 7.03
CA TYR A 247 -11.44 12.68 7.30
C TYR A 247 -10.04 12.39 7.85
N LEU A 248 -9.91 11.38 8.72
CA LEU A 248 -8.62 10.95 9.27
C LEU A 248 -7.67 10.47 8.17
N HIS A 249 -8.17 9.74 7.17
CA HIS A 249 -7.35 9.30 6.03
C HIS A 249 -6.79 10.49 5.25
N ILE A 250 -7.63 11.48 4.92
CA ILE A 250 -7.21 12.68 4.20
C ILE A 250 -6.16 13.46 5.01
N TYR A 251 -6.46 13.70 6.29
CA TYR A 251 -5.57 14.41 7.21
C TYR A 251 -4.20 13.71 7.31
N HIS A 252 -4.16 12.43 7.65
CA HIS A 252 -2.91 11.72 7.89
C HIS A 252 -2.09 11.54 6.61
N SER A 253 -2.73 11.24 5.48
CA SER A 253 -2.05 11.05 4.20
C SER A 253 -1.38 12.34 3.72
N ASN A 254 -2.05 13.50 3.83
CA ASN A 254 -1.42 14.78 3.49
C ASN A 254 -0.35 15.19 4.52
N ALA A 255 -0.58 14.94 5.81
CA ALA A 255 0.39 15.29 6.85
C ALA A 255 1.70 14.49 6.78
N ILE A 256 1.69 13.27 6.22
CA ILE A 256 2.90 12.48 5.92
C ILE A 256 3.76 13.16 4.85
N GLU A 257 3.14 13.88 3.91
CA GLU A 257 3.84 14.65 2.87
C GLU A 257 4.28 16.04 3.36
N GLY A 258 3.90 16.43 4.58
CA GLY A 258 4.33 17.69 5.21
C GLY A 258 3.25 18.77 5.29
N ASN A 259 2.01 18.49 4.89
CA ASN A 259 0.89 19.41 5.06
C ASN A 259 0.65 19.72 6.55
N THR A 260 0.48 21.00 6.87
CA THR A 260 0.42 21.54 8.23
C THR A 260 -1.00 21.74 8.76
N LEU A 261 -2.03 21.51 7.93
CA LEU A 261 -3.42 21.62 8.35
C LEU A 261 -3.73 20.58 9.45
N ASN A 262 -4.49 20.99 10.46
CA ASN A 262 -4.97 20.09 11.51
C ASN A 262 -6.24 19.33 11.06
N LEU A 263 -6.70 18.38 11.89
CA LEU A 263 -7.87 17.56 11.55
C LEU A 263 -9.18 18.38 11.45
N ARG A 264 -9.38 19.36 12.34
CA ARG A 264 -10.57 20.24 12.32
C ARG A 264 -10.59 21.10 11.07
N GLU A 265 -9.46 21.69 10.71
CA GLU A 265 -9.25 22.46 9.47
C GLU A 265 -9.51 21.60 8.23
N THR A 266 -8.94 20.39 8.19
CA THR A 266 -9.16 19.43 7.09
C THR A 266 -10.64 19.09 6.95
N ARG A 267 -11.33 18.78 8.06
CA ARG A 267 -12.77 18.49 8.07
C ARG A 267 -13.58 19.68 7.57
N HIS A 268 -13.28 20.88 8.05
CA HIS A 268 -13.96 22.10 7.62
C HIS A 268 -13.88 22.28 6.09
N ILE A 269 -12.68 22.18 5.51
CA ILE A 269 -12.47 22.32 4.06
C ILE A 269 -13.30 21.29 3.28
N VAL A 270 -13.31 20.03 3.71
CA VAL A 270 -14.03 18.95 3.02
C VAL A 270 -15.56 19.14 3.10
N GLU A 271 -16.07 19.56 4.26
CA GLU A 271 -17.51 19.70 4.49
C GLU A 271 -18.10 21.00 3.92
N THR A 272 -17.46 22.14 4.18
CA THR A 272 -18.00 23.46 3.82
C THR A 272 -17.54 23.93 2.45
N ARG A 273 -16.42 23.40 1.95
CA ARG A 273 -15.69 23.90 0.76
C ARG A 273 -15.23 25.36 0.90
N MET A 274 -15.17 25.87 2.13
CA MET A 274 -14.70 27.22 2.41
C MET A 274 -13.20 27.21 2.70
N ALA A 275 -12.52 28.25 2.24
CA ALA A 275 -11.10 28.42 2.49
C ALA A 275 -10.83 28.90 3.92
N ILE A 276 -9.73 28.45 4.50
CA ILE A 276 -9.28 28.83 5.84
C ILE A 276 -8.27 29.98 5.71
N GLY A 277 -8.55 31.08 6.40
CA GLY A 277 -7.67 32.25 6.43
C GLY A 277 -6.33 31.92 7.10
N GLY A 278 -5.24 32.51 6.59
CA GLY A 278 -3.91 32.36 7.20
C GLY A 278 -3.19 31.02 6.91
N LYS A 279 -3.75 30.15 6.08
CA LYS A 279 -3.14 28.87 5.65
C LYS A 279 -2.79 28.89 4.16
N SER A 280 -1.85 28.04 3.75
CA SER A 280 -1.46 27.93 2.35
C SER A 280 -2.64 27.46 1.48
N LEU A 281 -2.86 28.12 0.34
CA LEU A 281 -3.86 27.65 -0.63
C LEU A 281 -3.50 26.27 -1.20
N ILE A 282 -2.20 26.00 -1.37
CA ILE A 282 -1.71 24.71 -1.86
C ILE A 282 -2.11 23.59 -0.90
N GLU A 283 -1.89 23.77 0.40
CA GLU A 283 -2.25 22.77 1.41
C GLU A 283 -3.76 22.48 1.43
N GLN A 284 -4.58 23.50 1.21
CA GLN A 284 -6.04 23.35 1.12
C GLN A 284 -6.45 22.63 -0.19
N GLN A 285 -5.77 22.93 -1.29
CA GLN A 285 -5.95 22.26 -2.57
C GLN A 285 -5.56 20.77 -2.52
N GLU A 286 -4.51 20.41 -1.77
CA GLU A 286 -4.14 19.01 -1.52
C GLU A 286 -5.23 18.24 -0.77
N VAL A 287 -5.88 18.88 0.21
CA VAL A 287 -7.02 18.28 0.93
C VAL A 287 -8.18 18.03 -0.03
N LEU A 288 -8.52 18.99 -0.88
CA LEU A 288 -9.58 18.85 -1.88
C LEU A 288 -9.25 17.79 -2.94
N GLY A 289 -7.99 17.73 -3.39
CA GLY A 289 -7.55 16.75 -4.38
C GLY A 289 -7.62 15.33 -3.86
N LEU A 290 -7.16 15.11 -2.63
CA LEU A 290 -7.21 13.80 -1.99
C LEU A 290 -8.65 13.38 -1.67
N ASP A 291 -9.52 14.31 -1.26
CA ASP A 291 -10.96 14.08 -1.12
C ASP A 291 -11.61 13.61 -2.43
N LEU A 292 -11.37 14.31 -3.55
CA LEU A 292 -11.89 13.90 -4.85
C LEU A 292 -11.35 12.53 -5.31
N ALA A 293 -10.07 12.26 -5.05
CA ALA A 293 -9.46 10.99 -5.40
C ALA A 293 -10.08 9.83 -4.60
N LEU A 294 -10.32 10.03 -3.30
CA LEU A 294 -10.95 9.02 -2.45
C LEU A 294 -12.41 8.77 -2.85
N GLN A 295 -13.18 9.81 -3.18
CA GLN A 295 -14.52 9.66 -3.74
C GLN A 295 -14.53 8.86 -5.05
N TYR A 296 -13.57 9.10 -5.93
CA TYR A 296 -13.43 8.35 -7.18
C TYR A 296 -13.12 6.87 -6.93
N VAL A 297 -12.19 6.57 -6.03
CA VAL A 297 -11.87 5.19 -5.63
C VAL A 297 -13.14 4.50 -5.12
N ASN A 298 -13.82 5.09 -4.13
CA ASN A 298 -14.99 4.51 -3.48
C ASN A 298 -16.17 4.28 -4.43
N SER A 299 -16.47 5.26 -5.28
CA SER A 299 -17.64 5.21 -6.17
C SER A 299 -17.41 4.41 -7.45
N THR A 300 -16.19 4.44 -7.99
CA THR A 300 -15.93 3.96 -9.36
C THR A 300 -15.07 2.69 -9.39
N LEU A 301 -14.09 2.55 -8.49
CA LEU A 301 -13.08 1.49 -8.62
C LEU A 301 -13.30 0.30 -7.69
N VAL A 302 -13.80 0.51 -6.47
CA VAL A 302 -13.95 -0.55 -5.46
C VAL A 302 -14.88 -1.67 -5.94
N ASN A 303 -16.08 -1.31 -6.42
CA ASN A 303 -17.08 -2.27 -6.85
C ASN A 303 -16.94 -2.68 -8.32
N ARG A 304 -15.95 -2.14 -9.04
CA ARG A 304 -15.73 -2.47 -10.44
C ARG A 304 -15.12 -3.84 -10.56
N LEU A 305 -15.71 -4.70 -11.39
CA LEU A 305 -15.12 -5.99 -11.73
C LEU A 305 -13.99 -5.82 -12.75
N GLY A 306 -13.01 -6.73 -12.73
CA GLY A 306 -11.89 -6.74 -13.67
C GLY A 306 -10.59 -6.17 -13.13
N SER A 307 -9.63 -5.94 -14.03
CA SER A 307 -8.27 -5.51 -13.71
C SER A 307 -8.18 -4.05 -13.26
N ILE A 308 -7.10 -3.74 -12.53
CA ILE A 308 -6.64 -2.36 -12.33
C ILE A 308 -5.79 -2.00 -13.56
N THR A 309 -6.12 -0.89 -14.21
CA THR A 309 -5.49 -0.44 -15.44
C THR A 309 -4.59 0.77 -15.18
N GLN A 310 -3.70 1.07 -16.13
CA GLN A 310 -2.90 2.30 -16.11
C GLN A 310 -3.77 3.55 -15.99
N GLN A 311 -4.90 3.58 -16.71
CA GLN A 311 -5.78 4.73 -16.70
C GLN A 311 -6.37 4.98 -15.30
N ASP A 312 -6.63 3.93 -14.51
CA ASP A 312 -7.12 4.09 -13.14
C ASP A 312 -6.09 4.79 -12.25
N ILE A 313 -4.81 4.40 -12.37
CA ILE A 313 -3.72 5.03 -11.64
C ILE A 313 -3.60 6.50 -12.05
N PHE A 314 -3.70 6.79 -13.35
CA PHE A 314 -3.62 8.16 -13.86
C PHE A 314 -4.81 9.00 -13.44
N ASP A 315 -6.01 8.41 -13.38
CA ASP A 315 -7.24 9.08 -12.95
C ASP A 315 -7.27 9.36 -11.45
N ILE A 316 -6.70 8.46 -10.64
CA ILE A 316 -6.43 8.71 -9.22
C ILE A 316 -5.45 9.88 -9.10
N HIS A 317 -4.28 9.80 -9.74
CA HIS A 317 -3.24 10.82 -9.65
C HIS A 317 -3.74 12.19 -10.14
N ARG A 318 -4.53 12.21 -11.23
CA ARG A 318 -5.12 13.44 -11.76
C ARG A 318 -5.99 14.16 -10.74
N ARG A 319 -6.70 13.43 -9.90
CA ARG A 319 -7.52 14.01 -8.82
C ARG A 319 -6.67 14.44 -7.63
N VAL A 320 -5.68 13.62 -7.25
CA VAL A 320 -4.74 13.94 -6.17
C VAL A 320 -4.03 15.27 -6.42
N LEU A 321 -3.49 15.46 -7.63
CA LEU A 321 -2.64 16.62 -7.93
C LEU A 321 -3.38 17.74 -8.69
N GLY A 322 -4.57 17.48 -9.25
CA GLY A 322 -5.23 18.36 -10.21
C GLY A 322 -5.54 19.78 -9.73
N PHE A 323 -5.71 20.00 -8.41
CA PHE A 323 -5.88 21.34 -7.87
C PHE A 323 -4.57 22.09 -7.60
N VAL A 324 -3.47 21.35 -7.45
CA VAL A 324 -2.15 21.90 -7.13
C VAL A 324 -1.35 22.14 -8.40
N ASP A 325 -1.25 21.12 -9.25
CA ASP A 325 -0.56 21.16 -10.54
C ASP A 325 -1.41 20.44 -11.60
N PRO A 326 -2.37 21.15 -12.24
CA PRO A 326 -3.22 20.57 -13.27
C PRO A 326 -2.48 20.18 -14.55
N VAL A 327 -1.25 20.68 -14.78
CA VAL A 327 -0.46 20.39 -15.98
C VAL A 327 0.15 18.99 -15.87
N GLU A 328 0.74 18.67 -14.72
CA GLU A 328 1.39 17.39 -14.48
C GLU A 328 0.42 16.31 -13.93
N ALA A 329 -0.77 16.72 -13.47
CA ALA A 329 -1.81 15.83 -12.96
C ALA A 329 -2.21 14.71 -13.94
N GLY A 330 -1.92 13.48 -13.57
CA GLY A 330 -2.20 12.28 -14.37
C GLY A 330 -1.24 12.04 -15.54
N HIS A 331 -0.08 12.70 -15.58
CA HIS A 331 0.97 12.51 -16.58
C HIS A 331 2.26 11.99 -15.95
N LEU A 332 2.93 11.06 -16.63
CA LEU A 332 4.23 10.57 -16.19
C LEU A 332 5.28 11.69 -16.19
N ARG A 333 6.22 11.62 -15.25
CA ARG A 333 7.34 12.56 -15.20
C ARG A 333 8.22 12.43 -16.45
N LYS A 334 8.72 13.57 -16.92
CA LYS A 334 9.63 13.66 -18.09
C LYS A 334 11.11 13.77 -17.71
N HIS A 335 11.37 14.02 -16.42
CA HIS A 335 12.70 14.28 -15.90
C HIS A 335 13.01 13.37 -14.71
N GLN A 336 14.31 13.25 -14.40
CA GLN A 336 14.74 12.48 -13.26
C GLN A 336 14.49 13.24 -11.95
N VAL A 337 14.09 12.51 -10.92
CA VAL A 337 13.81 13.03 -9.59
C VAL A 337 14.64 12.26 -8.55
N TYR A 338 14.77 12.84 -7.35
CA TYR A 338 15.52 12.26 -6.24
C TYR A 338 14.64 12.27 -5.00
N VAL A 339 14.50 11.12 -4.34
CA VAL A 339 13.58 10.92 -3.22
C VAL A 339 14.40 10.56 -1.99
N GLY A 340 14.83 11.59 -1.25
CA GLY A 340 15.79 11.40 -0.16
C GLY A 340 17.12 10.86 -0.70
N SER A 341 17.54 9.69 -0.21
CA SER A 341 18.73 8.97 -0.69
C SER A 341 18.46 8.02 -1.87
N PHE A 342 17.18 7.82 -2.22
CA PHE A 342 16.77 6.89 -3.27
C PHE A 342 16.67 7.60 -4.64
N VAL A 343 17.16 6.92 -5.67
CA VAL A 343 17.07 7.34 -7.06
C VAL A 343 16.13 6.37 -7.79
N PRO A 344 14.91 6.79 -8.17
CA PRO A 344 13.99 5.94 -8.92
C PRO A 344 14.51 5.66 -10.34
N PRO A 345 13.89 4.73 -11.10
CA PRO A 345 14.22 4.45 -12.50
C PRO A 345 14.32 5.72 -13.36
N SER A 346 14.99 5.69 -14.51
CA SER A 346 15.01 6.89 -15.36
C SER A 346 13.62 7.21 -15.92
N ALA A 347 13.35 8.47 -16.26
CA ALA A 347 12.04 8.88 -16.80
C ALA A 347 11.64 8.12 -18.09
N VAL A 348 12.62 7.67 -18.87
CA VAL A 348 12.41 6.89 -20.10
C VAL A 348 11.94 5.47 -19.80
N GLU A 349 12.35 4.90 -18.67
CA GLU A 349 12.02 3.53 -18.28
C GLU A 349 10.72 3.41 -17.49
N VAL A 350 10.22 4.54 -16.93
CA VAL A 350 9.02 4.57 -16.06
C VAL A 350 7.83 3.83 -16.67
N GLN A 351 7.55 4.04 -17.97
CA GLN A 351 6.42 3.41 -18.63
C GLN A 351 6.57 1.87 -18.64
N ASN A 352 7.76 1.35 -18.97
CA ASN A 352 8.01 -0.09 -18.98
C ASN A 352 7.85 -0.69 -17.58
N TYR A 353 8.41 -0.05 -16.56
CA TYR A 353 8.25 -0.50 -15.17
C TYR A 353 6.80 -0.47 -14.70
N LEU A 354 6.01 0.52 -15.14
CA LEU A 354 4.60 0.62 -14.82
C LEU A 354 3.78 -0.48 -15.51
N ASP A 355 4.12 -0.82 -16.76
CA ASP A 355 3.51 -1.92 -17.50
C ASP A 355 3.82 -3.26 -16.81
N ASP A 356 5.07 -3.53 -16.46
CA ASP A 356 5.47 -4.74 -15.71
C ASP A 356 4.75 -4.83 -14.35
N PHE A 357 4.63 -3.69 -13.66
CA PHE A 357 3.88 -3.59 -12.41
C PHE A 357 2.41 -3.97 -12.59
N LEU A 358 1.75 -3.48 -13.65
CA LEU A 358 0.35 -3.77 -13.94
C LEU A 358 0.15 -5.23 -14.38
N VAL A 359 1.10 -5.80 -15.13
CA VAL A 359 1.09 -7.23 -15.48
C VAL A 359 1.14 -8.07 -14.20
N TRP A 360 2.08 -7.79 -13.31
CA TRP A 360 2.20 -8.48 -12.02
C TRP A 360 0.95 -8.31 -11.16
N LEU A 361 0.44 -7.08 -11.01
CA LEU A 361 -0.71 -6.79 -10.14
C LEU A 361 -1.98 -7.53 -10.58
N ASN A 362 -2.14 -7.77 -11.88
CA ASN A 362 -3.30 -8.46 -12.44
C ASN A 362 -3.03 -9.96 -12.73
N SER A 363 -1.83 -10.47 -12.43
CA SER A 363 -1.46 -11.87 -12.62
C SER A 363 -2.01 -12.74 -11.50
N LEU A 364 -2.94 -13.65 -11.83
CA LEU A 364 -3.45 -14.62 -10.85
C LEU A 364 -2.36 -15.61 -10.41
N GLU A 365 -1.40 -15.94 -11.29
CA GLU A 365 -0.31 -16.86 -10.93
C GLU A 365 0.59 -16.26 -9.85
N ASP A 366 0.92 -14.97 -9.96
CA ASP A 366 1.84 -14.31 -9.05
C ASP A 366 1.18 -13.83 -7.75
N THR A 367 -0.14 -13.58 -7.77
CA THR A 367 -0.83 -12.90 -6.65
C THR A 367 -1.77 -13.80 -5.85
N ARG A 368 -2.22 -14.94 -6.37
CA ARG A 368 -3.26 -15.77 -5.72
C ARG A 368 -2.85 -16.28 -4.35
N ASP A 369 -1.58 -16.61 -4.18
CA ASP A 369 -1.09 -17.20 -2.93
C ASP A 369 -0.64 -16.14 -1.91
N LEU A 370 -0.71 -14.84 -2.26
CA LEU A 370 -0.42 -13.74 -1.35
C LEU A 370 -1.65 -13.40 -0.50
N HIS A 371 -1.41 -13.09 0.77
CA HIS A 371 -2.44 -12.50 1.62
C HIS A 371 -2.80 -11.09 1.10
N ALA A 372 -4.06 -10.64 1.26
CA ALA A 372 -4.51 -9.34 0.74
C ALA A 372 -3.66 -8.15 1.25
N ILE A 373 -3.26 -8.21 2.52
CA ILE A 373 -2.38 -7.20 3.15
C ILE A 373 -0.98 -7.22 2.54
N GLU A 374 -0.46 -8.40 2.24
CA GLU A 374 0.83 -8.57 1.60
C GLU A 374 0.80 -8.04 0.17
N LEU A 375 -0.21 -8.42 -0.63
CA LEU A 375 -0.41 -7.91 -1.97
C LEU A 375 -0.49 -6.37 -1.98
N ALA A 376 -1.28 -5.79 -1.08
CA ALA A 376 -1.43 -4.34 -0.98
C ALA A 376 -0.11 -3.64 -0.59
N ALA A 377 0.64 -4.20 0.36
CA ALA A 377 1.93 -3.65 0.79
C ALA A 377 3.01 -3.75 -0.30
N ILE A 378 3.09 -4.88 -1.01
CA ILE A 378 4.01 -5.06 -2.15
C ILE A 378 3.64 -4.13 -3.29
N ALA A 379 2.35 -4.01 -3.61
CA ALA A 379 1.90 -3.11 -4.67
C ALA A 379 2.19 -1.64 -4.33
N HIS A 380 1.96 -1.25 -3.08
CA HIS A 380 2.32 0.07 -2.57
C HIS A 380 3.82 0.35 -2.75
N TYR A 381 4.68 -0.58 -2.30
CA TYR A 381 6.12 -0.46 -2.43
C TYR A 381 6.55 -0.35 -3.90
N LYS A 382 6.14 -1.29 -4.76
CA LYS A 382 6.52 -1.30 -6.18
C LYS A 382 6.12 0.00 -6.86
N PHE A 383 4.91 0.51 -6.60
CA PHE A 383 4.46 1.78 -7.17
C PHE A 383 5.32 2.98 -6.70
N VAL A 384 5.59 3.07 -5.39
CA VAL A 384 6.40 4.18 -4.83
C VAL A 384 7.87 4.09 -5.29
N TYR A 385 8.40 2.88 -5.49
CA TYR A 385 9.73 2.63 -6.03
C TYR A 385 9.87 3.12 -7.48
N ILE A 386 8.88 2.82 -8.35
CA ILE A 386 8.86 3.29 -9.74
C ILE A 386 8.82 4.82 -9.79
N HIS A 387 8.08 5.42 -8.86
CA HIS A 387 7.93 6.87 -8.72
C HIS A 387 7.51 7.55 -10.03
N PRO A 388 6.35 7.17 -10.62
CA PRO A 388 6.02 7.52 -12.00
C PRO A 388 5.70 9.00 -12.24
N PHE A 389 5.34 9.75 -11.21
CA PHE A 389 4.88 11.14 -11.31
C PHE A 389 5.89 12.14 -10.74
N ILE A 390 5.75 13.43 -11.06
CA ILE A 390 6.64 14.48 -10.55
C ILE A 390 6.43 14.73 -9.04
N ASP A 391 5.20 14.60 -8.57
CA ASP A 391 4.76 14.68 -7.17
C ASP A 391 3.49 13.82 -7.01
N GLY A 392 2.97 13.64 -5.81
CA GLY A 392 1.72 12.91 -5.54
C GLY A 392 1.89 11.39 -5.48
N ASN A 393 3.11 10.87 -5.63
CA ASN A 393 3.40 9.42 -5.61
C ASN A 393 3.02 8.76 -4.29
N GLY A 394 3.40 9.34 -3.14
CA GLY A 394 3.06 8.79 -1.82
C GLY A 394 1.54 8.69 -1.60
N ARG A 395 0.81 9.76 -1.91
CA ARG A 395 -0.66 9.84 -1.80
C ARG A 395 -1.35 8.85 -2.73
N THR A 396 -0.94 8.80 -3.99
CA THR A 396 -1.48 7.86 -5.00
C THR A 396 -1.18 6.42 -4.62
N GLY A 397 0.03 6.13 -4.15
CA GLY A 397 0.43 4.80 -3.71
C GLY A 397 -0.37 4.30 -2.50
N ARG A 398 -0.70 5.18 -1.55
CA ARG A 398 -1.56 4.83 -0.41
C ARG A 398 -3.02 4.61 -0.83
N LEU A 399 -3.53 5.39 -1.79
CA LEU A 399 -4.85 5.15 -2.37
C LEU A 399 -4.91 3.83 -3.15
N LEU A 400 -3.86 3.48 -3.90
CA LEU A 400 -3.77 2.20 -4.61
C LEU A 400 -3.72 1.01 -3.64
N MET A 401 -2.95 1.13 -2.55
CA MET A 401 -2.94 0.17 -1.45
C MET A 401 -4.35 -0.05 -0.88
N ASN A 402 -5.05 1.05 -0.57
CA ASN A 402 -6.40 0.99 -0.01
C ASN A 402 -7.44 0.46 -1.01
N LEU A 403 -7.28 0.74 -2.32
CA LEU A 403 -8.11 0.13 -3.36
C LEU A 403 -7.98 -1.39 -3.33
N ILE A 404 -6.76 -1.94 -3.25
CA ILE A 404 -6.52 -3.39 -3.20
C ILE A 404 -7.15 -4.01 -1.94
N LEU A 405 -6.94 -3.38 -0.79
CA LEU A 405 -7.51 -3.82 0.49
C LEU A 405 -9.04 -3.82 0.47
N MET A 406 -9.65 -2.74 -0.02
CA MET A 406 -11.10 -2.59 -0.09
C MET A 406 -11.76 -3.53 -1.09
N ARG A 407 -11.11 -3.82 -2.22
CA ARG A 407 -11.56 -4.88 -3.14
C ARG A 407 -11.48 -6.28 -2.52
N SER A 408 -10.63 -6.44 -1.51
CA SER A 408 -10.49 -7.67 -0.71
C SER A 408 -11.37 -7.66 0.55
N GLY A 409 -12.21 -6.64 0.73
CA GLY A 409 -13.16 -6.52 1.85
C GLY A 409 -12.62 -5.78 3.08
N PHE A 410 -11.33 -5.46 3.13
CA PHE A 410 -10.76 -4.72 4.26
C PHE A 410 -11.21 -3.26 4.26
N PRO A 411 -11.36 -2.62 5.43
CA PRO A 411 -11.49 -1.17 5.49
C PRO A 411 -10.21 -0.49 4.99
N PRO A 412 -10.28 0.76 4.51
CA PRO A 412 -9.08 1.52 4.13
C PRO A 412 -8.19 1.75 5.35
N VAL A 413 -6.91 1.46 5.17
CA VAL A 413 -5.90 1.54 6.21
C VAL A 413 -5.36 2.95 6.33
N ILE A 414 -5.19 3.39 7.58
CA ILE A 414 -4.66 4.71 7.92
C ILE A 414 -3.25 4.57 8.51
N ILE A 415 -2.27 5.01 7.73
CA ILE A 415 -0.90 5.25 8.23
C ILE A 415 -0.94 6.61 8.93
N LYS A 416 -0.75 6.63 10.26
CA LYS A 416 -0.84 7.87 11.04
C LYS A 416 0.38 8.75 10.81
N LYS A 417 0.21 10.08 10.91
CA LYS A 417 1.31 11.06 10.84
C LYS A 417 2.44 10.74 11.83
N SER A 418 2.10 10.24 13.02
CA SER A 418 3.07 9.81 14.05
C SER A 418 4.00 8.70 13.56
N ASP A 419 3.53 7.87 12.61
CA ASP A 419 4.25 6.71 12.10
C ASP A 419 5.15 7.07 10.90
N ARG A 420 5.24 8.36 10.51
CA ARG A 420 5.97 8.85 9.34
C ARG A 420 7.41 8.36 9.28
N LEU A 421 8.15 8.46 10.39
CA LEU A 421 9.56 8.03 10.44
C LEU A 421 9.70 6.52 10.27
N ALA A 422 8.83 5.73 10.92
CA ALA A 422 8.83 4.28 10.78
C ALA A 422 8.47 3.87 9.34
N TYR A 423 7.47 4.52 8.75
CA TYR A 423 7.04 4.28 7.37
C TYR A 423 8.18 4.47 6.36
N TYR A 424 8.89 5.60 6.41
CA TYR A 424 10.04 5.82 5.52
C TYR A 424 11.19 4.85 5.80
N SER A 425 11.48 4.56 7.07
CA SER A 425 12.49 3.56 7.45
C SER A 425 12.20 2.17 6.87
N TYR A 426 10.92 1.75 6.78
CA TYR A 426 10.56 0.47 6.20
C TYR A 426 10.58 0.48 4.66
N LEU A 427 10.31 1.62 4.02
CA LEU A 427 10.53 1.78 2.58
C LEU A 427 12.02 1.69 2.23
N ASP A 428 12.89 2.31 3.03
CA ASP A 428 14.34 2.23 2.84
C ASP A 428 14.85 0.79 3.00
N GLN A 429 14.35 0.06 4.00
CA GLN A 429 14.67 -1.37 4.18
C GLN A 429 14.17 -2.23 3.00
N ALA A 430 13.02 -1.90 2.44
CA ALA A 430 12.52 -2.57 1.24
C ALA A 430 13.41 -2.28 0.02
N ASN A 431 13.93 -1.06 -0.12
CA ASN A 431 14.93 -0.72 -1.14
C ASN A 431 16.25 -1.48 -0.96
N ASP A 432 16.65 -1.75 0.28
CA ASP A 432 17.79 -2.63 0.59
C ASP A 432 17.46 -4.13 0.39
N GLY A 433 16.21 -4.49 0.10
CA GLY A 433 15.80 -5.84 -0.28
C GLY A 433 15.03 -6.66 0.76
N ASP A 434 14.66 -6.10 1.91
CA ASP A 434 13.74 -6.75 2.85
C ASP A 434 12.43 -5.98 2.97
N ILE A 435 11.40 -6.45 2.28
CA ILE A 435 10.05 -5.85 2.29
C ILE A 435 9.19 -6.29 3.47
N ARG A 436 9.55 -7.37 4.18
CA ARG A 436 8.72 -7.93 5.25
C ARG A 436 8.46 -6.95 6.40
N PRO A 437 9.42 -6.10 6.83
CA PRO A 437 9.13 -5.04 7.80
C PRO A 437 8.00 -4.09 7.37
N LEU A 438 7.94 -3.73 6.09
CA LEU A 438 6.87 -2.90 5.54
C LEU A 438 5.53 -3.65 5.55
N ILE A 439 5.51 -4.92 5.14
CA ILE A 439 4.30 -5.76 5.18
C ILE A 439 3.75 -5.85 6.60
N ARG A 440 4.60 -6.15 7.60
CA ARG A 440 4.20 -6.18 9.02
C ARG A 440 3.71 -4.83 9.52
N PHE A 441 4.33 -3.74 9.06
CA PHE A 441 3.89 -2.39 9.40
C PHE A 441 2.48 -2.09 8.87
N ILE A 442 2.19 -2.42 7.61
CA ILE A 442 0.84 -2.27 7.04
C ILE A 442 -0.16 -3.20 7.73
N ALA A 443 0.23 -4.44 8.08
CA ALA A 443 -0.58 -5.35 8.86
C ALA A 443 -0.95 -4.75 10.23
N LYS A 444 0.01 -4.14 10.93
CA LYS A 444 -0.23 -3.42 12.19
C LYS A 444 -1.15 -2.22 12.03
N CYS A 445 -1.00 -1.45 10.95
CA CYS A 445 -1.94 -0.37 10.65
C CYS A 445 -3.36 -0.91 10.38
N THR A 446 -3.47 -2.08 9.75
CA THR A 446 -4.74 -2.78 9.46
C THR A 446 -5.40 -3.26 10.74
N GLU A 447 -4.67 -3.96 11.61
CA GLU A 447 -5.13 -4.39 12.93
C GLU A 447 -5.67 -3.22 13.75
N ARG A 448 -4.91 -2.11 13.81
CA ARG A 448 -5.33 -0.88 14.51
C ARG A 448 -6.63 -0.33 13.95
N THR A 449 -6.76 -0.27 12.62
CA THR A 449 -7.98 0.23 11.96
C THR A 449 -9.19 -0.64 12.28
N LEU A 450 -9.05 -1.97 12.17
CA LEU A 450 -10.12 -2.93 12.50
C LEU A 450 -10.53 -2.83 13.96
N THR A 451 -9.57 -2.79 14.87
CA THR A 451 -9.81 -2.68 16.32
C THR A 451 -10.53 -1.39 16.67
N GLU A 452 -10.11 -0.25 16.07
CA GLU A 452 -10.76 1.05 16.26
C GLU A 452 -12.23 1.01 15.79
N PHE A 453 -12.52 0.39 14.65
CA PHE A 453 -13.91 0.21 14.17
C PHE A 453 -14.75 -0.70 15.06
N ILE A 454 -14.22 -1.84 15.49
CA ILE A 454 -14.92 -2.76 16.39
C ILE A 454 -15.23 -2.07 17.72
N HIS A 455 -14.23 -1.41 18.31
CA HIS A 455 -14.39 -0.72 19.61
C HIS A 455 -15.39 0.43 19.52
N GLN A 456 -15.31 1.28 18.49
CA GLN A 456 -16.24 2.40 18.32
C GLN A 456 -17.67 1.96 18.00
N SER A 457 -17.85 0.75 17.46
CA SER A 457 -19.17 0.21 17.10
C SER A 457 -19.93 -0.39 18.29
N GLN A 458 -19.25 -0.62 19.42
CA GLN A 458 -19.87 -1.12 20.64
C GLN A 458 -20.48 0.04 21.43
N PRO A 459 -21.68 -0.13 22.02
CA PRO A 459 -22.22 0.87 22.93
C PRO A 459 -21.28 1.01 24.13
N THR A 460 -20.81 2.23 24.40
CA THR A 460 -20.05 2.52 25.61
C THR A 460 -20.88 2.09 26.81
N ARG A 461 -20.42 1.08 27.56
CA ARG A 461 -20.93 0.87 28.92
C ARG A 461 -20.58 2.15 29.67
N SER A 462 -21.60 2.91 30.06
CA SER A 462 -21.47 4.10 30.89
C SER A 462 -20.93 3.70 32.26
N THR A 463 -19.63 3.50 32.37
CA THR A 463 -18.90 3.76 33.60
C THR A 463 -18.64 5.26 33.59
N GLY A 464 -19.32 5.99 34.47
CA GLY A 464 -19.12 7.41 34.68
C GLY A 464 -17.67 7.69 35.03
N GLN A 465 -16.88 8.02 34.03
CA GLN A 465 -15.63 8.73 34.14
C GLN A 465 -15.52 9.53 32.86
N GLU A 466 -15.85 10.81 32.98
CA GLU A 466 -15.48 11.88 32.07
C GLU A 466 -14.01 11.67 31.67
N LEU A 467 -13.77 11.15 30.47
CA LEU A 467 -12.49 11.35 29.81
C LEU A 467 -12.50 12.80 29.34
N THR A 468 -11.89 13.64 30.15
CA THR A 468 -11.38 14.94 29.73
C THR A 468 -10.40 14.71 28.59
N LEU A 469 -10.88 14.88 27.36
CA LEU A 469 -10.03 15.34 26.27
C LEU A 469 -9.76 16.82 26.56
N ALA A 470 -8.79 17.06 27.44
CA ALA A 470 -8.19 18.37 27.58
C ALA A 470 -7.33 18.59 26.33
N ASP A 471 -7.86 19.39 25.42
CA ASP A 471 -7.13 20.46 24.75
C ASP A 471 -8.18 21.54 24.46
N ASP A 472 -7.96 22.69 25.10
CA ASP A 472 -8.87 23.81 25.28
C ASP A 472 -9.33 24.48 23.96
N ASP A 473 -10.48 25.15 24.09
CA ASP A 473 -10.88 26.44 23.49
C ASP A 473 -12.19 26.43 22.68
N ASP A 474 -13.14 27.16 23.28
CA ASP A 474 -14.25 27.98 22.77
C ASP A 474 -15.29 27.34 21.83
N ASP A 475 -16.37 26.87 22.46
CA ASP A 475 -17.67 26.61 21.84
C ASP A 475 -18.38 27.94 21.52
N ASP A 476 -18.27 28.39 20.27
CA ASP A 476 -19.27 29.30 19.68
C ASP A 476 -20.26 28.49 18.82
N ASP A 477 -21.48 28.41 19.35
CA ASP A 477 -22.67 27.79 18.78
C ASP A 477 -23.09 28.45 17.46
N MET A 478 -23.10 27.67 16.38
CA MET A 478 -23.62 28.09 15.07
C MET A 478 -24.58 27.03 14.51
N GLY A 479 -25.87 27.23 14.79
CA GLY A 479 -26.99 27.21 13.85
C GLY A 479 -27.12 26.03 12.86
N ASP A 480 -28.09 25.16 13.14
CA ASP A 480 -28.46 23.99 12.35
C ASP A 480 -29.16 24.34 11.01
N GLU A 481 -28.41 24.41 9.91
CA GLU A 481 -28.94 24.37 8.52
C GLU A 481 -28.44 23.15 7.72
N THR A 482 -27.98 22.09 8.39
CA THR A 482 -27.09 21.10 7.76
C THR A 482 -27.72 19.73 7.46
N SER A 483 -28.99 19.49 7.75
CA SER A 483 -29.61 18.16 7.64
C SER A 483 -29.63 17.60 6.20
N ASP A 484 -29.93 18.43 5.20
CA ASP A 484 -30.06 17.98 3.79
C ASP A 484 -28.69 17.85 3.08
N ARG A 485 -27.68 18.61 3.52
CA ARG A 485 -26.28 18.46 3.07
C ARG A 485 -25.60 17.25 3.71
N ARG A 486 -25.90 16.95 4.98
CA ARG A 486 -25.40 15.75 5.69
C ARG A 486 -25.86 14.46 4.97
N ASN A 487 -27.13 14.36 4.58
CA ASN A 487 -27.66 13.17 3.89
C ASN A 487 -27.00 12.91 2.52
N ARG A 488 -26.76 13.95 1.71
CA ARG A 488 -26.03 13.83 0.43
C ARG A 488 -24.54 13.56 0.58
N PHE A 489 -23.95 13.76 1.77
CA PHE A 489 -22.54 13.47 2.04
C PHE A 489 -22.37 12.02 2.51
N ASP A 490 -23.33 11.49 3.26
CA ASP A 490 -23.33 10.10 3.74
C ASP A 490 -23.37 9.07 2.58
N GLU A 491 -24.02 9.38 1.46
CA GLU A 491 -24.00 8.52 0.25
C GLU A 491 -22.62 8.50 -0.46
N ARG A 492 -21.76 9.48 -0.21
CA ARG A 492 -20.41 9.61 -0.83
C ARG A 492 -19.31 8.92 -0.03
N ILE A 493 -19.56 8.58 1.23
CA ILE A 493 -18.64 7.89 2.12
C ILE A 493 -18.96 6.39 2.08
N ILE A 494 -18.60 5.75 0.97
CA ILE A 494 -18.61 4.28 0.88
C ILE A 494 -17.25 3.78 1.35
N MET A 495 -17.11 3.64 2.67
CA MET A 495 -16.04 2.82 3.26
C MET A 495 -16.70 1.46 3.48
N VAL A 496 -16.16 0.42 2.82
CA VAL A 496 -16.72 -0.95 2.78
C VAL A 496 -17.32 -1.37 4.11
#